data_AF-A0A7Y5K046-F1
#
_entry.id   AF-A0A7Y5K046-F1
#
_cell.length_a   1.000
_cell.length_b   1.000
_cell.length_c   1.000
_cell.angle_alpha   90.00
_cell.angle_beta   90.00
_cell.angle_gamma   90.00
#
_symmetry.space_group_name_H-M   'P 1'
#
loop_
_entity.id
_entity.type
_entity.pdbx_description
1 polymer ?
#
loop_
_entity_poly.entity_id
_entity_poly.type
_entity_poly.pdbx_seq_one_letter_code
_entity_poly.pdbx_strand_id
1 'polypeptide(L)'
;MSNVAKLKKKAADLEQKKQFDKALVVYVELLEQIGGHEEDADVALYNRVGDLMVRQGQVGEAVEYYEKAVDLYAEGGFFNNAIALCNKILRTSPGRASIYYKLGRISAKKGFASDAKQNYLEYADRMQKQGKLDEAFRALKEFADLCPDQDDIRLMLAEQLAKKQRNGEALEQLQVLYEKFEHEGRQAEARATLDRMKAIDPAAEPKKGTEGPKGKKGDLVFLDVTFDEQPKGGAPRRPTGKSTAQPEQAAPPNAPPRAAAP
;
A
#
# COMPACT_ATOMS: atom_id res chain seq x y z
N MET A 1 13.11 -37.23 8.48
CA MET A 1 12.44 -36.34 7.50
C MET A 1 11.10 -35.93 8.09
N SER A 2 10.85 -34.63 8.23
CA SER A 2 9.58 -34.09 8.72
C SER A 2 8.42 -34.54 7.82
N ASN A 3 7.20 -34.65 8.38
CA ASN A 3 6.01 -35.05 7.62
C ASN A 3 5.76 -34.13 6.41
N VAL A 4 5.96 -32.83 6.62
CA VAL A 4 5.93 -31.76 5.60
C VAL A 4 6.83 -32.07 4.41
N ALA A 5 8.08 -32.48 4.64
CA ALA A 5 9.01 -32.80 3.54
C ALA A 5 8.57 -34.01 2.72
N LYS A 6 7.96 -35.01 3.36
CA LYS A 6 7.40 -36.20 2.68
C LYS A 6 6.21 -35.83 1.82
N LEU A 7 5.29 -35.02 2.34
CA LEU A 7 4.12 -34.54 1.61
C LEU A 7 4.52 -33.67 0.41
N LYS A 8 5.48 -32.75 0.59
CA LYS A 8 6.01 -31.91 -0.49
C LYS A 8 6.58 -32.74 -1.64
N LYS A 9 7.39 -33.75 -1.33
CA LYS A 9 7.93 -34.68 -2.34
C LYS A 9 6.83 -35.50 -3.01
N LYS A 10 5.90 -36.07 -2.23
CA LYS A 10 4.78 -36.87 -2.76
C LYS A 10 3.91 -36.06 -3.72
N ALA A 11 3.56 -34.82 -3.36
CA ALA A 11 2.77 -33.95 -4.22
C ALA A 11 3.51 -33.60 -5.52
N ALA A 12 4.80 -33.25 -5.45
CA ALA A 12 5.62 -32.98 -6.62
C ALA A 12 5.74 -34.19 -7.56
N ASP A 13 5.95 -35.40 -7.01
CA ASP A 13 6.02 -36.63 -7.79
C ASP A 13 4.68 -36.94 -8.51
N LEU A 14 3.55 -36.70 -7.83
CA LEU A 14 2.20 -36.87 -8.42
C LEU A 14 1.96 -35.86 -9.54
N GLU A 15 2.36 -34.61 -9.32
CA GLU A 15 2.24 -33.55 -10.33
C GLU A 15 3.12 -33.83 -11.56
N GLN A 16 4.35 -34.30 -11.36
CA GLN A 16 5.24 -34.69 -12.47
C GLN A 16 4.64 -35.85 -13.30
N LYS A 17 3.90 -36.76 -12.65
CA LYS A 17 3.14 -37.84 -13.29
C LYS A 17 1.81 -37.37 -13.91
N LYS A 18 1.54 -36.06 -13.93
CA LYS A 18 0.28 -35.45 -14.40
C LYS A 18 -0.97 -35.92 -13.64
N GLN A 19 -0.80 -36.46 -12.43
CA GLN A 19 -1.91 -36.87 -11.57
C GLN A 19 -2.38 -35.66 -10.74
N PHE A 20 -2.88 -34.63 -11.43
CA PHE A 20 -3.20 -33.32 -10.84
C PHE A 20 -4.23 -33.42 -9.71
N ASP A 21 -5.23 -34.28 -9.83
CA ASP A 21 -6.26 -34.46 -8.79
C ASP A 21 -5.66 -34.99 -7.48
N LYS A 22 -4.77 -35.99 -7.58
CA LYS A 22 -4.07 -36.55 -6.42
C LYS A 22 -3.04 -35.56 -5.88
N ALA A 23 -2.35 -34.84 -6.76
CA ALA A 23 -1.38 -33.82 -6.34
C ALA A 23 -2.07 -32.70 -5.55
N LEU A 24 -3.24 -32.23 -6.02
CA LEU A 24 -4.02 -31.19 -5.36
C LEU A 24 -4.41 -31.59 -3.94
N VAL A 25 -4.94 -32.81 -3.74
CA VAL A 25 -5.29 -33.31 -2.40
C VAL A 25 -4.09 -33.26 -1.46
N VAL A 26 -2.91 -33.72 -1.91
CA VAL A 26 -1.71 -33.72 -1.08
C VAL A 26 -1.18 -32.30 -0.84
N TYR A 27 -1.31 -31.39 -1.79
CA TYR A 27 -0.92 -29.99 -1.61
C TYR A 27 -1.84 -29.24 -0.64
N VAL A 28 -3.15 -29.51 -0.66
CA VAL A 28 -4.09 -28.95 0.32
C VAL A 28 -3.78 -29.48 1.72
N GLU A 29 -3.57 -30.80 1.87
CA GLU A 29 -3.13 -31.41 3.14
C GLU A 29 -1.83 -30.78 3.66
N LEU A 30 -0.88 -30.51 2.76
CA LEU A 30 0.37 -29.84 3.10
C LEU A 30 0.13 -28.40 3.61
N LEU A 31 -0.75 -27.64 2.97
CA LEU A 31 -1.10 -26.29 3.42
C LEU A 31 -1.81 -26.29 4.78
N GLU A 32 -2.67 -27.28 5.06
CA GLU A 32 -3.32 -27.43 6.37
C GLU A 32 -2.31 -27.73 7.48
N GLN A 33 -1.26 -28.52 7.19
CA GLN A 33 -0.21 -28.80 8.17
C GLN A 33 0.74 -27.62 8.39
N ILE A 34 1.03 -26.84 7.35
CA ILE A 34 1.90 -25.66 7.44
C ILE A 34 1.16 -24.47 8.04
N GLY A 35 -0.14 -24.32 7.77
CA GLY A 35 -0.97 -23.17 8.17
C GLY A 35 -1.10 -22.92 9.68
N GLY A 36 -0.51 -23.76 10.52
CA GLY A 36 -0.32 -23.51 11.96
C GLY A 36 0.94 -22.69 12.31
N HIS A 37 1.85 -22.49 11.36
CA HIS A 37 3.13 -21.79 11.53
C HIS A 37 3.29 -20.72 10.42
N GLU A 38 2.84 -19.49 10.69
CA GLU A 38 2.88 -18.36 9.74
C GLU A 38 4.29 -18.04 9.21
N GLU A 39 5.33 -18.35 9.98
CA GLU A 39 6.74 -18.12 9.61
C GLU A 39 7.23 -19.01 8.45
N ASP A 40 6.55 -20.13 8.16
CA ASP A 40 6.90 -21.09 7.11
C ASP A 40 5.91 -21.11 5.93
N ALA A 41 5.03 -20.10 5.82
CA ALA A 41 4.01 -20.06 4.78
C ALA A 41 4.62 -20.04 3.36
N ASP A 42 4.54 -21.18 2.67
CA ASP A 42 4.99 -21.32 1.29
C ASP A 42 4.00 -20.62 0.34
N VAL A 43 4.17 -19.31 0.14
CA VAL A 43 3.28 -18.48 -0.69
C VAL A 43 3.18 -19.02 -2.13
N ALA A 44 4.27 -19.60 -2.64
CA ALA A 44 4.28 -20.22 -3.96
C ALA A 44 3.37 -21.46 -4.02
N LEU A 45 3.23 -22.20 -2.92
CA LEU A 45 2.33 -23.34 -2.82
C LEU A 45 0.85 -22.93 -2.91
N TYR A 46 0.44 -21.83 -2.27
CA TYR A 46 -0.92 -21.29 -2.41
C TYR A 46 -1.25 -20.93 -3.87
N ASN A 47 -0.33 -20.25 -4.56
CA ASN A 47 -0.49 -19.96 -6.00
C ASN A 47 -0.55 -21.25 -6.84
N ARG A 48 0.26 -22.25 -6.50
CA ARG A 48 0.26 -23.56 -7.19
C ARG A 48 -1.05 -24.31 -7.02
N VAL A 49 -1.61 -24.33 -5.82
CA VAL A 49 -2.92 -24.93 -5.53
C VAL A 49 -4.02 -24.24 -6.32
N GLY A 50 -4.05 -22.90 -6.32
CA GLY A 50 -4.98 -22.13 -7.13
C GLY A 50 -4.85 -22.43 -8.64
N ASP A 51 -3.63 -22.62 -9.15
CA ASP A 51 -3.39 -22.98 -10.56
C ASP A 51 -3.97 -24.35 -10.91
N LEU A 52 -3.80 -25.33 -10.03
CA LEU A 52 -4.35 -26.68 -10.20
C LEU A 52 -5.88 -26.67 -10.14
N MET A 53 -6.47 -25.92 -9.20
CA MET A 53 -7.92 -25.76 -9.08
C MET A 53 -8.54 -25.09 -10.31
N VAL A 54 -7.92 -24.02 -10.85
CA VAL A 54 -8.40 -23.41 -12.10
C VAL A 54 -8.39 -24.41 -13.25
N ARG A 55 -7.35 -25.26 -13.36
CA ARG A 55 -7.29 -26.30 -14.40
C ARG A 55 -8.39 -27.34 -14.28
N GLN A 56 -8.88 -27.59 -13.07
CA GLN A 56 -10.01 -28.49 -12.80
C GLN A 56 -11.38 -27.80 -12.93
N GLY A 57 -11.41 -26.50 -13.27
CA GLY A 57 -12.65 -25.73 -13.37
C GLY A 57 -13.17 -25.21 -12.03
N GLN A 58 -12.46 -25.46 -10.92
CA GLN A 58 -12.79 -24.99 -9.56
C GLN A 58 -12.35 -23.54 -9.35
N VAL A 59 -12.86 -22.64 -10.19
CA VAL A 59 -12.46 -21.21 -10.18
C VAL A 59 -12.79 -20.54 -8.85
N GLY A 60 -13.93 -20.86 -8.24
CA GLY A 60 -14.36 -20.26 -6.96
C GLY A 60 -13.34 -20.50 -5.84
N GLU A 61 -13.02 -21.76 -5.60
CA GLU A 61 -12.03 -22.19 -4.60
C GLU A 61 -10.63 -21.67 -4.93
N ALA A 62 -10.23 -21.72 -6.20
CA ALA A 62 -8.92 -21.21 -6.63
C ALA A 62 -8.70 -19.75 -6.24
N VAL A 63 -9.74 -18.91 -6.34
CA VAL A 63 -9.66 -17.49 -5.97
C VAL A 63 -9.35 -17.33 -4.49
N GLU A 64 -9.88 -18.18 -3.60
CA GLU A 64 -9.60 -18.09 -2.16
C GLU A 64 -8.12 -18.39 -1.86
N TYR A 65 -7.53 -19.39 -2.52
CA TYR A 65 -6.09 -19.67 -2.40
C TYR A 65 -5.24 -18.55 -2.98
N TYR A 66 -5.64 -17.95 -4.09
CA TYR A 66 -4.94 -16.79 -4.64
C TYR A 66 -5.06 -15.57 -3.73
N GLU A 67 -6.21 -15.30 -3.12
CA GLU A 67 -6.40 -14.19 -2.20
C GLU A 67 -5.50 -14.33 -0.96
N LYS A 68 -5.35 -15.55 -0.41
CA LYS A 68 -4.39 -15.84 0.67
C LYS A 68 -2.95 -15.58 0.24
N ALA A 69 -2.56 -16.03 -0.94
CA ALA A 69 -1.23 -15.75 -1.47
C ALA A 69 -0.97 -14.25 -1.71
N VAL A 70 -1.99 -13.49 -2.14
CA VAL A 70 -1.89 -12.02 -2.27
C VAL A 70 -1.57 -11.39 -0.91
N ASP A 71 -2.28 -11.79 0.15
CA ASP A 71 -2.07 -11.24 1.49
C ASP A 71 -0.66 -11.55 2.00
N LEU A 72 -0.23 -12.81 1.91
CA LEU A 72 1.12 -13.23 2.32
C LEU A 72 2.22 -12.51 1.52
N TYR A 73 2.05 -12.34 0.20
CA TYR A 73 3.01 -11.55 -0.59
C TYR A 73 3.02 -10.08 -0.18
N ALA A 74 1.86 -9.49 0.11
CA ALA A 74 1.77 -8.09 0.53
C ALA A 74 2.36 -7.86 1.93
N GLU A 75 2.15 -8.79 2.86
CA GLU A 75 2.73 -8.77 4.21
C GLU A 75 4.25 -8.95 4.17
N GLY A 76 4.75 -9.85 3.31
CA GLY A 76 6.18 -10.00 3.06
C GLY A 76 6.84 -8.88 2.26
N GLY A 77 6.10 -7.83 1.87
CA GLY A 77 6.62 -6.70 1.07
C GLY A 77 6.88 -7.03 -0.41
N PHE A 78 6.51 -8.22 -0.87
CA PHE A 78 6.63 -8.67 -2.26
C PHE A 78 5.49 -8.12 -3.14
N PHE A 79 5.33 -6.79 -3.15
CA PHE A 79 4.18 -6.12 -3.76
C PHE A 79 3.99 -6.42 -5.25
N ASN A 80 5.07 -6.58 -6.02
CA ASN A 80 4.95 -6.91 -7.45
C ASN A 80 4.32 -8.30 -7.68
N ASN A 81 4.64 -9.28 -6.83
CA ASN A 81 4.03 -10.61 -6.88
C ASN A 81 2.56 -10.56 -6.49
N ALA A 82 2.24 -9.80 -5.43
CA ALA A 82 0.86 -9.57 -5.00
C ALA A 82 0.01 -8.93 -6.12
N ILE A 83 0.53 -7.89 -6.80
CA ILE A 83 -0.15 -7.24 -7.93
C ILE A 83 -0.35 -8.21 -9.09
N ALA A 84 0.68 -8.99 -9.45
CA ALA A 84 0.57 -9.97 -10.53
C ALA A 84 -0.52 -11.01 -10.25
N LEU A 85 -0.63 -11.44 -8.99
CA LEU A 85 -1.63 -12.38 -8.55
C LEU A 85 -3.04 -11.76 -8.49
N CYS A 86 -3.18 -10.52 -8.03
CA CYS A 86 -4.44 -9.76 -8.13
C CYS A 86 -4.93 -9.67 -9.58
N ASN A 87 -4.05 -9.30 -10.52
CA ASN A 87 -4.38 -9.23 -11.95
C ASN A 87 -4.74 -10.60 -12.53
N LYS A 88 -4.18 -11.69 -11.99
CA LYS A 88 -4.58 -13.06 -12.34
C LYS A 88 -5.99 -13.36 -11.83
N ILE A 89 -6.31 -13.03 -10.59
CA ILE A 89 -7.65 -13.20 -10.03
C ILE A 89 -8.69 -12.43 -10.86
N LEU A 90 -8.43 -11.17 -11.20
CA LEU A 90 -9.36 -10.35 -11.98
C LEU A 90 -9.59 -10.87 -13.41
N ARG A 91 -8.60 -11.54 -14.02
CA ARG A 91 -8.78 -12.20 -15.33
C ARG A 91 -9.71 -13.40 -15.25
N THR A 92 -9.63 -14.18 -14.17
CA THR A 92 -10.45 -15.37 -13.98
C THR A 92 -11.81 -15.05 -13.36
N SER A 93 -11.89 -14.00 -12.54
CA SER A 93 -13.08 -13.59 -11.79
C SER A 93 -13.18 -12.05 -11.71
N PRO A 94 -13.64 -11.39 -12.79
CA PRO A 94 -13.74 -9.91 -12.85
C PRO A 94 -14.72 -9.30 -11.83
N GLY A 95 -15.60 -10.11 -11.25
CA GLY A 95 -16.58 -9.69 -10.24
C GLY A 95 -16.02 -9.54 -8.82
N ARG A 96 -14.79 -9.98 -8.57
CA ARG A 96 -14.18 -9.97 -7.22
C ARG A 96 -13.76 -8.56 -6.80
N ALA A 97 -14.71 -7.80 -6.26
CA ALA A 97 -14.50 -6.43 -5.83
C ALA A 97 -13.36 -6.29 -4.80
N SER A 98 -13.25 -7.24 -3.86
CA SER A 98 -12.17 -7.32 -2.84
C SER A 98 -10.77 -7.11 -3.40
N ILE A 99 -10.51 -7.55 -4.64
CA ILE A 99 -9.19 -7.45 -5.27
C ILE A 99 -8.83 -6.02 -5.63
N TYR A 100 -9.79 -5.19 -6.04
CA TYR A 100 -9.53 -3.76 -6.29
C TYR A 100 -9.13 -3.05 -5.00
N TYR A 101 -9.75 -3.38 -3.86
CA TYR A 101 -9.31 -2.84 -2.57
C TYR A 101 -7.89 -3.27 -2.21
N LYS A 102 -7.55 -4.56 -2.40
CA LYS A 102 -6.17 -5.06 -2.17
C LYS A 102 -5.15 -4.36 -3.08
N LEU A 103 -5.44 -4.23 -4.39
CA LEU A 103 -4.61 -3.49 -5.34
C LEU A 103 -4.44 -2.03 -4.92
N GLY A 104 -5.52 -1.36 -4.50
CA GLY A 104 -5.48 0.00 -4.00
C GLY A 104 -4.52 0.17 -2.83
N ARG A 105 -4.62 -0.70 -1.82
CA ARG A 105 -3.73 -0.71 -0.65
C ARG A 105 -2.27 -0.96 -1.02
N ILE A 106 -2.02 -1.94 -1.88
CA ILE A 106 -0.66 -2.28 -2.32
C ILE A 106 -0.05 -1.11 -3.11
N SER A 107 -0.80 -0.50 -4.04
CA SER A 107 -0.35 0.64 -4.83
C SER A 107 -0.09 1.88 -3.95
N ALA A 108 -0.95 2.13 -2.95
CA ALA A 108 -0.76 3.25 -2.01
C ALA A 108 0.52 3.06 -1.18
N LYS A 109 0.76 1.85 -0.65
CA LYS A 109 2.00 1.52 0.08
C LYS A 109 3.25 1.69 -0.76
N LYS A 110 3.17 1.48 -2.08
CA LYS A 110 4.29 1.72 -3.02
C LYS A 110 4.49 3.20 -3.40
N GLY A 111 3.59 4.09 -2.99
CA GLY A 111 3.58 5.50 -3.42
C GLY A 111 2.99 5.72 -4.81
N PHE A 112 2.32 4.73 -5.39
CA PHE A 112 1.66 4.86 -6.70
C PHE A 112 0.23 5.39 -6.50
N ALA A 113 0.14 6.68 -6.15
CA ALA A 113 -1.12 7.32 -5.77
C ALA A 113 -2.18 7.30 -6.89
N SER A 114 -1.79 7.42 -8.16
CA SER A 114 -2.71 7.35 -9.30
C SER A 114 -3.36 5.97 -9.44
N ASP A 115 -2.54 4.91 -9.41
CA ASP A 115 -3.03 3.53 -9.50
C ASP A 115 -3.88 3.17 -8.27
N ALA A 116 -3.44 3.61 -7.09
CA ALA A 116 -4.20 3.44 -5.87
C ALA A 116 -5.59 4.09 -5.97
N LYS A 117 -5.64 5.35 -6.41
CA LYS A 117 -6.89 6.10 -6.63
C LYS A 117 -7.84 5.35 -7.54
N GLN A 118 -7.37 4.90 -8.71
CA GLN A 118 -8.21 4.15 -9.65
C GLN A 118 -8.83 2.90 -9.02
N ASN A 119 -8.01 2.12 -8.30
CA ASN A 119 -8.46 0.88 -7.67
C ASN A 119 -9.43 1.11 -6.50
N TYR A 120 -9.18 2.13 -5.66
CA TYR A 120 -10.08 2.48 -4.57
C TYR A 120 -11.42 3.02 -5.07
N LEU A 121 -11.42 3.83 -6.13
CA LEU A 121 -12.65 4.33 -6.75
C LEU A 121 -13.47 3.20 -7.37
N GLU A 122 -12.82 2.26 -8.08
CA GLU A 122 -13.47 1.08 -8.65
C GLU A 122 -14.08 0.19 -7.55
N TYR A 123 -13.35 -0.02 -6.45
CA TYR A 123 -13.90 -0.74 -5.29
C TYR A 123 -15.12 -0.04 -4.70
N ALA A 124 -15.02 1.27 -4.45
CA ALA A 124 -16.09 2.06 -3.87
C ALA A 124 -17.34 2.07 -4.75
N ASP A 125 -17.19 2.25 -6.07
CA ASP A 125 -18.30 2.18 -7.04
C ASP A 125 -19.00 0.82 -7.01
N ARG A 126 -18.25 -0.28 -6.97
CA ARG A 126 -18.81 -1.63 -6.86
C ARG A 126 -19.56 -1.85 -5.54
N MET A 127 -19.01 -1.37 -4.43
CA MET A 127 -19.67 -1.44 -3.13
C MET A 127 -20.96 -0.61 -3.11
N GLN A 128 -20.95 0.59 -3.70
CA GLN A 128 -22.15 1.42 -3.84
C GLN A 128 -23.23 0.74 -4.69
N LYS A 129 -22.86 0.13 -5.83
CA LYS A 129 -23.77 -0.64 -6.69
C LYS A 129 -24.37 -1.85 -5.98
N GLN A 130 -23.67 -2.41 -4.99
CA GLN A 130 -24.15 -3.51 -4.14
C GLN A 130 -24.94 -3.03 -2.90
N GLY A 131 -25.13 -1.72 -2.73
CA GLY A 131 -25.80 -1.14 -1.56
C GLY A 131 -24.93 -1.08 -0.30
N LYS A 132 -23.65 -1.48 -0.38
CA LYS A 132 -22.68 -1.51 0.72
C LYS A 132 -21.99 -0.15 0.89
N LEU A 133 -22.78 0.88 1.19
CA LEU A 133 -22.29 2.26 1.29
C LEU A 133 -21.20 2.44 2.35
N ASP A 134 -21.30 1.75 3.49
CA ASP A 134 -20.28 1.81 4.55
C ASP A 134 -18.91 1.32 4.09
N GLU A 135 -18.87 0.22 3.33
CA GLU A 135 -17.62 -0.32 2.79
C GLU A 135 -17.00 0.64 1.76
N ALA A 136 -17.83 1.27 0.93
CA ALA A 136 -17.39 2.26 -0.04
C ALA A 136 -16.74 3.47 0.64
N PHE A 137 -17.43 4.07 1.61
CA PHE A 137 -16.91 5.25 2.32
C PHE A 137 -15.70 4.93 3.18
N ARG A 138 -15.66 3.75 3.82
CA ARG A 138 -14.48 3.28 4.54
C ARG A 138 -13.25 3.20 3.63
N ALA A 139 -13.40 2.64 2.43
CA ALA A 139 -12.30 2.50 1.49
C ALA A 139 -11.81 3.86 0.96
N LEU A 140 -12.73 4.77 0.64
CA LEU A 140 -12.36 6.13 0.22
C LEU A 140 -11.68 6.92 1.35
N LYS A 141 -12.13 6.76 2.60
CA LYS A 141 -11.49 7.36 3.78
C LYS A 141 -10.07 6.84 3.94
N GLU A 142 -9.88 5.52 3.89
CA GLU A 142 -8.55 4.91 3.97
C GLU A 142 -7.63 5.42 2.86
N PHE A 143 -8.10 5.55 1.63
CA PHE A 143 -7.31 6.13 0.55
C PHE A 143 -6.92 7.60 0.82
N ALA A 144 -7.87 8.43 1.27
CA ALA A 144 -7.62 9.83 1.59
C ALA A 144 -6.61 9.99 2.75
N ASP A 145 -6.59 9.04 3.69
CA ASP A 145 -5.64 9.02 4.82
C ASP A 145 -4.26 8.51 4.39
N LEU A 146 -4.19 7.52 3.48
CA LEU A 146 -2.93 7.01 2.92
C LEU A 146 -2.27 7.97 1.92
N CYS A 147 -3.06 8.78 1.23
CA CYS A 147 -2.60 9.72 0.21
C CYS A 147 -3.15 11.12 0.51
N PRO A 148 -2.67 11.80 1.56
CA PRO A 148 -3.23 13.08 2.02
C PRO A 148 -3.10 14.20 0.99
N ASP A 149 -2.21 14.10 0.01
CA ASP A 149 -2.04 15.08 -1.07
C ASP A 149 -3.18 15.10 -2.10
N GLN A 150 -4.04 14.07 -2.09
CA GLN A 150 -5.19 13.96 -3.00
C GLN A 150 -6.43 14.62 -2.37
N ASP A 151 -6.40 15.95 -2.22
CA ASP A 151 -7.46 16.76 -1.60
C ASP A 151 -8.85 16.49 -2.21
N ASP A 152 -8.87 16.25 -3.52
CA ASP A 152 -10.08 16.03 -4.30
C ASP A 152 -10.85 14.78 -3.85
N ILE A 153 -10.16 13.71 -3.44
CA ILE A 153 -10.84 12.51 -2.93
C ILE A 153 -11.45 12.73 -1.56
N ARG A 154 -10.77 13.44 -0.65
CA ARG A 154 -11.35 13.76 0.67
C ARG A 154 -12.57 14.67 0.51
N LEU A 155 -12.53 15.63 -0.42
CA LEU A 155 -13.66 16.50 -0.73
C LEU A 155 -14.81 15.70 -1.34
N MET A 156 -14.54 14.86 -2.33
CA MET A 156 -15.54 13.99 -2.95
C MET A 156 -16.21 13.08 -1.92
N LEU A 157 -15.44 12.50 -0.99
CA LEU A 157 -15.97 11.69 0.10
C LEU A 157 -16.93 12.50 0.99
N ALA A 158 -16.54 13.71 1.40
CA ALA A 158 -17.40 14.58 2.19
C ALA A 158 -18.72 14.91 1.48
N GLU A 159 -18.65 15.26 0.20
CA GLU A 159 -19.84 15.56 -0.61
C GLU A 159 -20.77 14.35 -0.76
N GLN A 160 -20.20 13.15 -0.95
CA GLN A 160 -21.00 11.92 -1.03
C GLN A 160 -21.65 11.57 0.32
N LEU A 161 -20.94 11.75 1.43
CA LEU A 161 -21.49 11.54 2.79
C LEU A 161 -22.65 12.51 3.06
N ALA A 162 -22.50 13.80 2.75
CA ALA A 162 -23.54 14.80 2.90
C ALA A 162 -24.78 14.48 2.04
N LYS A 163 -24.59 14.06 0.78
CA LYS A 163 -25.68 13.62 -0.10
C LYS A 163 -26.45 12.41 0.46
N LYS A 164 -25.80 11.57 1.27
CA LYS A 164 -26.41 10.44 1.97
C LYS A 164 -26.89 10.78 3.38
N GLN A 165 -26.97 12.07 3.72
CA GLN A 165 -27.40 12.59 5.02
C GLN A 165 -26.51 12.16 6.20
N ARG A 166 -25.28 11.68 5.92
CA ARG A 166 -24.26 11.35 6.92
C ARG A 166 -23.46 12.60 7.27
N ASN A 167 -24.18 13.62 7.74
CA ASN A 167 -23.66 14.96 7.92
C ASN A 167 -22.48 15.02 8.91
N GLY A 168 -22.54 14.23 9.99
CA GLY A 168 -21.45 14.16 10.97
C GLY A 168 -20.12 13.71 10.34
N GLU A 169 -20.12 12.62 9.59
CA GLU A 169 -18.92 12.12 8.92
C GLU A 169 -18.46 13.06 7.78
N ALA A 170 -19.40 13.70 7.07
CA ALA A 170 -19.06 14.70 6.07
C ALA A 170 -18.31 15.89 6.69
N LEU A 171 -18.80 16.40 7.83
CA LEU A 171 -18.15 17.47 8.58
C LEU A 171 -16.79 17.05 9.11
N GLU A 172 -16.61 15.80 9.56
CA GLU A 172 -15.29 15.28 9.94
C GLU A 172 -14.29 15.35 8.77
N GLN A 173 -14.69 14.94 7.57
CA GLN A 173 -13.81 14.98 6.40
C GLN A 173 -13.47 16.41 5.96
N LEU A 174 -14.46 17.32 6.01
CA LEU A 174 -14.23 18.74 5.72
C LEU A 174 -13.35 19.41 6.77
N GLN A 175 -13.49 19.04 8.06
CA GLN A 175 -12.63 19.55 9.13
C GLN A 175 -11.16 19.21 8.87
N VAL A 176 -10.86 17.96 8.46
CA VAL A 176 -9.48 17.56 8.12
C VAL A 176 -8.94 18.35 6.93
N LEU A 177 -9.75 18.60 5.89
CA LEU A 177 -9.35 19.46 4.77
C LEU A 177 -9.10 20.92 5.20
N TYR A 178 -9.99 21.46 6.03
CA TYR A 178 -9.88 22.83 6.52
C TYR A 178 -8.58 23.03 7.30
N GLU A 179 -8.28 22.13 8.25
CA GLU A 179 -7.04 22.18 9.03
C GLU A 179 -5.80 22.09 8.15
N LYS A 180 -5.82 21.21 7.13
CA LYS A 180 -4.74 21.10 6.16
C LYS A 180 -4.54 22.42 5.39
N PHE A 181 -5.59 22.98 4.82
CA PHE A 181 -5.49 24.21 4.03
C PHE A 181 -5.07 25.42 4.88
N GLU A 182 -5.52 25.52 6.12
CA GLU A 182 -5.05 26.56 7.05
C GLU A 182 -3.55 26.43 7.33
N HIS A 183 -3.08 25.22 7.61
CA HIS A 183 -1.66 24.96 7.87
C HIS A 183 -0.79 25.22 6.63
N GLU A 184 -1.30 24.93 5.43
CA GLU A 184 -0.64 25.22 4.15
C GLU A 184 -0.75 26.69 3.71
N GLY A 185 -1.51 27.53 4.43
CA GLY A 185 -1.76 28.93 4.05
C GLY A 185 -2.66 29.09 2.82
N ARG A 186 -3.37 28.04 2.42
CA ARG A 186 -4.31 27.99 1.28
C ARG A 186 -5.67 28.57 1.67
N GLN A 187 -5.67 29.88 1.90
CA GLN A 187 -6.80 30.62 2.48
C GLN A 187 -8.08 30.55 1.64
N ALA A 188 -7.96 30.51 0.31
CA ALA A 188 -9.13 30.42 -0.57
C ALA A 188 -9.83 29.07 -0.40
N GLU A 189 -9.07 27.98 -0.38
CA GLU A 189 -9.59 26.62 -0.18
C GLU A 189 -10.09 26.39 1.24
N ALA A 190 -9.39 26.92 2.26
CA ALA A 190 -9.84 26.89 3.64
C ALA A 190 -11.22 27.55 3.80
N ARG A 191 -11.38 28.78 3.26
CA ARG A 191 -12.68 29.48 3.26
C ARG A 191 -13.77 28.70 2.51
N ALA A 192 -13.45 28.19 1.33
CA ALA A 192 -14.41 27.39 0.55
C ALA A 192 -14.80 26.08 1.26
N THR A 193 -13.90 25.52 2.08
CA THR A 193 -14.18 24.33 2.91
C THR A 193 -15.10 24.70 4.07
N LEU A 194 -14.86 25.84 4.73
CA LEU A 194 -15.72 26.36 5.78
C LEU A 194 -17.14 26.66 5.28
N ASP A 195 -17.27 27.26 4.09
CA ASP A 195 -18.58 27.53 3.48
C ASP A 195 -19.35 26.22 3.23
N ARG A 196 -18.66 25.14 2.82
CA ARG A 196 -19.26 23.80 2.69
C ARG A 196 -19.69 23.21 4.03
N MET A 197 -18.90 23.39 5.08
CA MET A 197 -19.27 22.95 6.43
C MET A 197 -20.57 23.64 6.89
N LYS A 198 -20.64 24.96 6.73
CA LYS A 198 -21.82 25.76 7.08
C LYS A 198 -23.06 25.44 6.26
N ALA A 199 -22.89 24.99 5.02
CA ALA A 199 -23.99 24.52 4.18
C ALA A 199 -24.59 23.20 4.69
N ILE A 200 -23.82 22.36 5.38
CA ILE A 200 -24.30 21.11 6.00
C ILE A 200 -24.93 21.39 7.36
N ASP A 201 -24.26 22.20 8.18
CA ASP A 201 -24.73 22.65 9.49
C ASP A 201 -24.35 24.12 9.68
N PRO A 202 -25.31 25.06 9.69
CA PRO A 202 -25.04 26.47 9.89
C PRO A 202 -24.29 26.81 11.20
N ALA A 203 -24.38 25.94 12.21
CA ALA A 203 -23.66 26.08 13.48
C ALA A 203 -22.27 25.44 13.47
N ALA A 204 -21.86 24.82 12.35
CA ALA A 204 -20.52 24.22 12.22
C ALA A 204 -19.44 25.29 12.31
N GLU A 205 -18.70 25.26 13.41
CA GLU A 205 -17.46 26.01 13.58
C GLU A 205 -16.26 25.07 13.40
N PRO A 206 -15.20 25.52 12.70
CA PRO A 206 -14.01 24.72 12.55
C PRO A 206 -13.38 24.57 13.92
N LYS A 207 -13.05 23.32 14.29
CA LYS A 207 -12.28 23.08 15.52
C LYS A 207 -10.93 23.76 15.34
N LYS A 208 -10.70 24.86 16.05
CA LYS A 208 -9.37 25.48 16.11
C LYS A 208 -8.45 24.46 16.77
N GLY A 209 -7.39 24.06 16.06
CA GLY A 209 -6.48 23.02 16.49
C GLY A 209 -6.05 23.21 17.94
N THR A 210 -6.60 22.39 18.84
CA THR A 210 -5.87 22.03 20.04
C THR A 210 -4.63 21.27 19.57
N GLU A 211 -3.47 21.65 20.09
CA GLU A 211 -2.19 20.96 19.94
C GLU A 211 -2.36 19.49 19.58
N GLY A 212 -1.72 19.05 18.48
CA GLY A 212 -1.80 17.69 17.97
C GLY A 212 -1.60 16.63 19.07
N PRO A 213 -1.99 15.36 18.83
CA PRO A 213 -1.87 14.32 19.82
C PRO A 213 -0.42 14.30 20.33
N LYS A 214 -0.23 14.63 21.61
CA LYS A 214 1.06 14.47 22.30
C LYS A 214 1.38 12.98 22.24
N GLY A 215 2.08 12.56 21.19
CA GLY A 215 2.79 11.32 21.18
C GLY A 215 3.64 11.31 22.44
N LYS A 216 3.40 10.33 23.31
CA LYS A 216 4.24 10.07 24.48
C LYS A 216 5.68 9.94 23.97
N LYS A 217 6.46 11.03 24.01
CA LYS A 217 7.91 10.94 23.98
C LYS A 217 8.27 10.21 25.25
N GLY A 218 8.58 8.92 25.10
CA GLY A 218 9.20 8.14 26.15
C GLY A 218 10.42 8.87 26.68
N ASP A 219 10.59 8.75 27.98
CA ASP A 219 11.74 9.13 28.80
C ASP A 219 13.03 9.36 28.00
N LEU A 220 13.39 10.63 27.85
CA LEU A 220 14.79 11.00 27.75
C LEU A 220 15.16 11.66 29.07
N VAL A 221 15.72 10.84 29.96
CA VAL A 221 16.43 11.27 31.15
C VAL A 221 17.69 12.02 30.69
N PHE A 222 17.72 13.33 30.91
CA PHE A 222 18.95 14.10 30.79
C PHE A 222 19.76 13.87 32.06
N LEU A 223 20.81 13.05 31.96
CA LEU A 223 21.81 12.92 33.02
C LEU A 223 22.77 14.11 32.89
N ASP A 224 22.63 15.09 33.79
CA ASP A 224 23.63 16.13 34.00
C ASP A 224 24.92 15.47 34.51
N VAL A 225 25.97 15.47 33.67
CA VAL A 225 27.33 15.17 34.11
C VAL A 225 28.14 16.45 33.93
N THR A 226 28.19 17.25 34.99
CA THR A 226 29.19 18.29 35.16
C THR A 226 30.56 17.63 35.22
N PHE A 227 31.39 17.81 34.20
CA PHE A 227 32.80 17.45 34.25
C PHE A 227 33.63 18.67 33.91
N ASP A 228 34.06 19.35 34.97
CA ASP A 228 35.07 20.39 34.99
C ASP A 228 36.46 19.69 34.97
N GLU A 229 37.30 19.99 33.99
CA GLU A 229 38.75 20.20 34.13
C GLU A 229 39.48 20.25 32.78
N GLN A 230 40.08 21.40 32.48
CA GLN A 230 41.24 21.55 31.60
C GLN A 230 42.52 21.30 32.42
N PRO A 231 43.63 20.78 31.84
CA PRO A 231 44.56 21.69 31.16
C PRO A 231 45.44 21.14 30.01
N LYS A 232 45.74 22.07 29.09
CA LYS A 232 46.99 22.40 28.36
C LYS A 232 47.79 21.32 27.60
N GLY A 233 48.04 21.63 26.31
CA GLY A 233 49.37 21.43 25.70
C GLY A 233 49.41 21.19 24.19
N GLY A 234 49.98 22.15 23.44
CA GLY A 234 50.79 21.85 22.24
C GLY A 234 50.12 21.93 20.86
N ALA A 235 50.26 23.07 20.17
CA ALA A 235 50.30 23.13 18.70
C ALA A 235 51.73 22.75 18.23
N PRO A 236 51.99 22.23 17.00
CA PRO A 236 51.88 23.09 15.81
C PRO A 236 51.57 22.42 14.45
N ARG A 237 51.06 23.28 13.55
CA ARG A 237 51.37 23.47 12.11
C ARG A 237 51.09 22.38 11.06
N ARG A 238 50.18 22.79 10.17
CA ARG A 238 49.92 22.37 8.79
C ARG A 238 51.13 22.59 7.86
N PRO A 239 51.42 21.67 6.91
CA PRO A 239 52.18 21.99 5.73
C PRO A 239 51.28 22.22 4.50
N THR A 240 51.69 23.21 3.72
CA THR A 240 51.16 23.67 2.44
C THR A 240 51.68 22.85 1.25
N GLY A 241 50.79 22.46 0.34
CA GLY A 241 50.91 22.56 -1.13
C GLY A 241 51.98 21.76 -1.89
N LYS A 242 51.51 20.95 -2.87
CA LYS A 242 51.80 21.02 -4.33
C LYS A 242 51.11 19.81 -5.00
N SER A 243 50.09 20.04 -5.84
CA SER A 243 50.15 20.06 -7.32
C SER A 243 50.24 18.67 -7.95
N THR A 244 49.17 18.20 -8.60
CA THR A 244 49.14 17.90 -10.05
C THR A 244 47.75 17.44 -10.54
N ALA A 245 47.30 18.08 -11.62
CA ALA A 245 46.53 17.60 -12.79
C ALA A 245 45.25 16.73 -12.62
N GLN A 246 44.12 17.34 -12.97
CA GLN A 246 43.08 16.77 -13.86
C GLN A 246 43.10 17.60 -15.17
N PRO A 247 42.49 17.20 -16.32
CA PRO A 247 41.46 16.18 -16.50
C PRO A 247 41.62 15.28 -17.76
N GLU A 248 40.92 14.15 -17.84
CA GLU A 248 40.50 13.63 -19.15
C GLU A 248 39.09 13.02 -19.07
N GLN A 249 38.15 13.72 -19.69
CA GLN A 249 36.76 13.30 -19.87
C GLN A 249 36.68 12.35 -21.06
N ALA A 250 36.21 11.13 -20.84
CA ALA A 250 35.90 10.19 -21.91
C ALA A 250 34.54 10.56 -22.55
N ALA A 251 34.55 10.82 -23.86
CA ALA A 251 33.38 11.07 -24.69
C ALA A 251 32.61 9.76 -25.01
N PRO A 252 31.28 9.79 -25.20
CA PRO A 252 30.50 8.63 -25.62
C PRO A 252 30.58 8.39 -27.15
N PRO A 253 30.44 7.14 -27.63
CA PRO A 253 30.54 6.82 -29.04
C PRO A 253 29.29 7.18 -29.86
N ASN A 254 29.53 7.59 -31.10
CA ASN A 254 28.58 8.07 -32.11
C ASN A 254 27.52 7.04 -32.56
N ALA A 255 26.31 7.55 -32.83
CA ALA A 255 25.23 6.84 -33.52
C ALA A 255 25.40 6.89 -35.06
N PRO A 256 24.95 5.86 -35.80
CA PRO A 256 25.05 5.80 -37.26
C PRO A 256 23.99 6.66 -37.99
N PRO A 257 24.26 7.03 -39.27
CA PRO A 257 23.51 8.08 -39.98
C PRO A 257 22.13 7.63 -40.48
N ARG A 258 21.20 8.60 -40.45
CA ARG A 258 19.83 8.50 -40.97
C ARG A 258 19.86 8.52 -42.50
N ALA A 259 19.32 7.49 -43.14
CA ALA A 259 19.10 7.46 -44.57
C ALA A 259 17.97 8.43 -44.98
N ALA A 260 18.24 9.21 -46.02
CA ALA A 260 17.24 9.99 -46.74
C ALA A 260 16.48 9.06 -47.70
N ALA A 261 15.17 9.29 -47.83
CA ALA A 261 14.31 8.66 -48.83
C ALA A 261 13.17 9.67 -49.17
N PRO A 262 12.55 9.51 -50.36
CA PRO A 262 12.38 10.55 -51.37
C PRO A 262 11.27 11.59 -51.12
#